data_AF-A0A151RKA8-F1
#
_entry.id   AF-A0A151RKA8-F1
#
_cell.length_a   1.000
_cell.length_b   1.000
_cell.length_c   1.000
_cell.angle_alpha   90.00
_cell.angle_beta   90.00
_cell.angle_gamma   90.00
#
_symmetry.space_group_name_H-M   'P 1'
#
loop_
_entity.id
_entity.type
_entity.pdbx_description
1 polymer ?
#
loop_
_entity_poly.entity_id
_entity_poly.type
_entity_poly.pdbx_seq_one_letter_code
_entity_poly.pdbx_strand_id
1 'polypeptide(L)'
;MEYFNKTKGVKLRSHLGKYLVSDEEHHKLRQSRKASTIWEVQLPTGKNHRVRLRSSNGRYLTATDAPFLLGVTGNKVLLANFDAGLDWKFEWEPIREGFHVKLRSWCGKYLRANGGTLPWRNSVTHDDPYSSVTHNWILWDVEPVHHFPHKMLSFTESEDDLSPSQEPVSNVQVRLY
;
A
#
# COMPACT_ATOMS: atom_id res chain seq x y z
N MET A 1 4.04 9.46 10.25
CA MET A 1 5.07 8.39 10.26
C MET A 1 5.09 7.51 11.49
N GLU A 2 4.90 8.00 12.72
CA GLU A 2 5.06 7.15 13.93
C GLU A 2 4.23 5.86 13.97
N TYR A 3 3.02 5.85 13.41
CA TYR A 3 2.16 4.66 13.42
C TYR A 3 2.69 3.51 12.57
N PHE A 4 3.40 3.80 11.48
CA PHE A 4 3.89 2.81 10.53
C PHE A 4 5.31 2.32 10.87
N ASN A 5 6.09 3.11 11.61
CA ASN A 5 7.47 2.75 11.97
C ASN A 5 7.55 1.84 13.21
N LYS A 6 6.45 1.68 13.95
CA LYS A 6 6.42 0.93 15.22
C LYS A 6 5.78 -0.47 15.09
N THR A 7 5.31 -0.85 13.91
CA THR A 7 4.60 -2.10 13.68
C THR A 7 4.94 -2.69 12.32
N LYS A 8 4.99 -4.03 12.24
CA LYS A 8 5.14 -4.76 10.98
C LYS A 8 3.83 -4.86 10.19
N GLY A 9 2.68 -4.72 10.86
CA GLY A 9 1.38 -4.84 10.21
C GLY A 9 0.32 -3.92 10.80
N VAL A 10 -0.62 -3.53 9.93
CA VAL A 10 -1.72 -2.63 10.27
C VAL A 10 -3.04 -3.11 9.66
N LYS A 11 -4.14 -2.67 10.27
CA LYS A 11 -5.46 -2.62 9.66
C LYS A 11 -5.81 -1.14 9.43
N LEU A 12 -6.41 -0.86 8.28
CA LEU A 12 -6.81 0.49 7.92
C LEU A 12 -8.33 0.57 7.93
N ARG A 13 -8.88 1.44 8.77
CA ARG A 13 -10.32 1.63 8.95
C ARG A 13 -10.74 3.01 8.46
N SER A 14 -11.79 3.07 7.64
CA SER A 14 -12.32 4.30 7.08
C SER A 14 -13.31 4.98 8.02
N HIS A 15 -13.64 6.23 7.71
CA HIS A 15 -14.71 7.00 8.37
C HIS A 15 -16.08 6.29 8.42
N LEU A 16 -16.32 5.27 7.58
CA LEU A 16 -17.56 4.48 7.58
C LEU A 16 -17.52 3.30 8.58
N GLY A 17 -16.46 3.18 9.38
CA GLY A 17 -16.22 2.02 10.24
C GLY A 17 -15.97 0.73 9.46
N LYS A 18 -15.44 0.84 8.24
CA LYS A 18 -15.11 -0.29 7.37
C LYS A 18 -13.62 -0.37 7.13
N TYR A 19 -13.10 -1.57 6.98
CA TYR A 19 -11.70 -1.85 6.77
C TYR A 19 -11.36 -1.95 5.29
N LEU A 20 -10.14 -1.53 4.95
CA LEU A 20 -9.51 -1.81 3.67
C LEU A 20 -9.20 -3.31 3.59
N VAL A 21 -9.82 -3.99 2.63
CA VAL A 21 -9.73 -5.44 2.47
C VAL A 21 -9.28 -5.81 1.06
N SER A 22 -8.34 -6.74 1.00
CA SER A 22 -8.00 -7.49 -0.21
C SER A 22 -9.00 -8.63 -0.37
N ASP A 23 -9.83 -8.57 -1.40
CA ASP A 23 -10.68 -9.68 -1.82
C ASP A 23 -9.81 -10.72 -2.54
N GLU A 24 -9.44 -11.79 -1.83
CA GLU A 24 -8.53 -12.81 -2.35
C GLU A 24 -9.16 -13.55 -3.54
N GLU A 25 -10.45 -13.84 -3.50
CA GLU A 25 -11.18 -14.57 -4.55
C GLU A 25 -11.26 -13.77 -5.85
N HIS A 26 -11.63 -12.49 -5.76
CA HIS A 26 -11.87 -11.65 -6.94
C HIS A 26 -10.70 -10.73 -7.29
N HIS A 27 -9.61 -10.79 -6.50
CA HIS A 27 -8.43 -9.94 -6.65
C HIS A 27 -8.75 -8.45 -6.65
N LYS A 28 -9.75 -8.05 -5.87
CA LYS A 28 -10.26 -6.67 -5.82
C LYS A 28 -9.95 -6.02 -4.48
N LEU A 29 -9.79 -4.70 -4.52
CA LEU A 29 -9.71 -3.89 -3.32
C LEU A 29 -11.09 -3.35 -2.97
N ARG A 30 -11.53 -3.54 -1.72
CA ARG A 30 -12.84 -3.05 -1.27
C ARG A 30 -12.84 -2.69 0.21
N GLN A 31 -13.94 -2.09 0.64
CA GLN A 31 -14.26 -1.88 2.04
C GLN A 31 -15.15 -2.99 2.58
N SER A 32 -14.94 -3.38 3.84
CA SER A 32 -15.74 -4.39 4.54
C SER A 32 -15.84 -4.08 6.04
N ARG A 33 -16.95 -4.44 6.70
CA ARG A 33 -16.99 -4.38 8.18
C ARG A 33 -16.12 -5.45 8.84
N LYS A 34 -15.79 -6.52 8.11
CA LYS A 34 -14.86 -7.54 8.58
C LYS A 34 -13.42 -7.08 8.33
N ALA A 35 -12.63 -7.00 9.38
CA ALA A 35 -11.21 -6.65 9.32
C ALA A 35 -10.34 -7.86 8.95
N SER A 36 -10.59 -8.45 7.78
CA SER A 36 -10.00 -9.72 7.35
C SER A 36 -8.59 -9.61 6.78
N THR A 37 -8.15 -8.41 6.40
CA THR A 37 -6.83 -8.19 5.80
C THR A 37 -5.93 -7.47 6.80
N ILE A 38 -4.74 -8.02 6.99
CA ILE A 38 -3.62 -7.34 7.62
C ILE A 38 -2.71 -6.85 6.50
N TRP A 39 -2.36 -5.58 6.54
CA TRP A 39 -1.44 -4.96 5.60
C TRP A 39 -0.06 -4.93 6.26
N GLU A 40 0.88 -5.65 5.67
CA GLU A 40 2.28 -5.53 6.03
C GLU A 40 2.80 -4.15 5.64
N VAL A 41 3.57 -3.56 6.54
CA VAL A 41 4.20 -2.28 6.33
C VAL A 41 5.66 -2.51 5.98
N GLN A 42 6.02 -2.18 4.74
CA GLN A 42 7.41 -2.17 4.30
C GLN A 42 7.90 -0.73 4.13
N LEU A 43 9.10 -0.44 4.63
CA LEU A 43 9.73 0.87 4.51
C LEU A 43 10.71 0.83 3.32
N PRO A 44 10.51 1.64 2.27
CA PRO A 44 11.46 1.69 1.17
C PRO A 44 12.83 2.21 1.64
N THR A 45 13.89 1.56 1.19
CA THR A 45 15.28 1.92 1.53
C THR A 45 15.56 3.39 1.20
N GLY A 46 16.05 4.14 2.20
CA GLY A 46 16.36 5.57 2.04
C GLY A 46 15.16 6.51 2.01
N LYS A 47 13.91 6.00 2.05
CA LYS A 47 12.68 6.82 2.06
C LYS A 47 11.85 6.57 3.32
N ASN A 48 12.40 6.94 4.47
CA ASN A 48 11.78 6.72 5.79
C ASN A 48 10.45 7.48 6.03
N HIS A 49 9.98 8.27 5.07
CA HIS A 49 8.70 8.98 5.09
C HIS A 49 7.64 8.31 4.19
N ARG A 50 7.96 7.20 3.53
CA ARG A 50 7.07 6.43 2.66
C ARG A 50 6.91 5.01 3.18
N VAL A 51 5.80 4.40 2.79
CA VAL A 51 5.48 3.00 3.11
C VAL A 51 4.98 2.30 1.86
N ARG A 52 5.21 1.00 1.78
CA ARG A 52 4.53 0.08 0.87
C ARG A 52 3.63 -0.81 1.71
N LEU A 53 2.40 -1.04 1.24
CA LEU A 53 1.41 -1.85 1.94
C LEU A 53 1.21 -3.15 1.17
N ARG A 54 1.62 -4.27 1.76
CA ARG A 54 1.55 -5.60 1.15
C ARG A 54 0.45 -6.43 1.81
N SER A 55 -0.40 -7.08 1.02
CA SER A 55 -1.45 -7.98 1.51
C SER A 55 -0.91 -9.38 1.81
N SER A 56 -1.70 -10.20 2.51
CA SER A 56 -1.43 -11.60 2.87
C SER A 56 -1.05 -12.52 1.70
N ASN A 57 -1.43 -12.13 0.48
CA ASN A 57 -1.14 -12.86 -0.77
C ASN A 57 0.12 -12.33 -1.49
N GLY A 58 0.90 -11.47 -0.85
CA GLY A 58 2.15 -10.96 -1.38
C GLY A 58 2.04 -9.78 -2.35
N ARG A 59 0.82 -9.32 -2.68
CA ARG A 59 0.59 -8.17 -3.60
C ARG A 59 0.61 -6.83 -2.86
N TYR A 60 0.91 -5.78 -3.59
CA TYR A 60 1.09 -4.44 -3.07
C TYR A 60 -0.03 -3.50 -3.50
N LEU A 61 -0.41 -2.61 -2.58
CA LEU A 61 -1.36 -1.54 -2.84
C LEU A 61 -0.74 -0.48 -3.77
N THR A 62 -1.33 -0.27 -4.94
CA THR A 62 -0.80 0.67 -5.95
C THR A 62 -1.87 1.62 -6.49
N ALA A 63 -1.48 2.88 -6.70
CA ALA A 63 -2.30 3.91 -7.32
C ALA A 63 -2.05 3.97 -8.84
N THR A 64 -3.12 4.07 -9.62
CA THR A 64 -3.03 4.16 -11.09
C THR A 64 -3.55 5.49 -11.64
N ASP A 65 -3.27 5.79 -12.90
CA ASP A 65 -3.86 6.91 -13.65
C ASP A 65 -5.25 6.58 -14.24
N ALA A 66 -5.65 5.31 -14.26
CA ALA A 66 -6.93 4.88 -14.81
C ALA A 66 -8.13 5.34 -13.95
N PRO A 67 -9.16 5.97 -14.56
CA PRO A 67 -10.38 6.34 -13.84
C PRO A 67 -11.13 5.11 -13.33
N PHE A 68 -11.80 5.22 -12.19
CA PHE A 68 -12.56 4.09 -11.62
C PHE A 68 -13.90 3.86 -12.35
N LEU A 69 -14.72 4.90 -12.50
CA LEU A 69 -16.03 4.84 -13.13
C LEU A 69 -16.27 6.15 -13.89
N LEU A 70 -16.92 6.06 -15.05
CA LEU A 70 -17.24 7.22 -15.88
C LEU A 70 -18.23 8.14 -15.14
N GLY A 71 -18.00 9.46 -15.22
CA GLY A 71 -18.89 10.47 -14.64
C GLY A 71 -18.74 10.69 -13.13
N VAL A 72 -17.77 10.04 -12.47
CA VAL A 72 -17.42 10.29 -11.07
C VAL A 72 -15.92 10.54 -10.92
N THR A 73 -15.51 11.22 -9.85
CA THR A 73 -14.10 11.55 -9.61
C THR A 73 -13.35 10.36 -9.02
N GLY A 74 -12.04 10.28 -9.27
CA GLY A 74 -11.14 9.35 -8.62
C GLY A 74 -10.66 8.18 -9.49
N ASN A 75 -9.40 7.84 -9.27
CA ASN A 75 -8.69 6.83 -10.05
C ASN A 75 -8.57 5.52 -9.28
N LYS A 76 -8.35 4.43 -10.01
CA LYS A 76 -8.28 3.09 -9.43
C LYS A 76 -7.09 2.95 -8.48
N VAL A 77 -7.33 2.19 -7.42
CA VAL A 77 -6.28 1.60 -6.58
C VAL A 77 -6.42 0.10 -6.68
N LEU A 78 -5.31 -0.59 -6.92
CA LEU A 78 -5.27 -2.02 -7.22
C LEU A 78 -4.27 -2.74 -6.33
N LEU A 79 -4.35 -4.07 -6.37
CA LEU A 79 -3.33 -4.97 -5.86
C LEU A 79 -2.50 -5.47 -7.03
N ALA A 80 -1.19 -5.26 -7.00
CA ALA A 80 -0.29 -5.71 -8.06
C ALA A 80 0.99 -6.34 -7.50
N ASN A 81 1.68 -7.13 -8.32
CA ASN A 81 3.02 -7.61 -7.98
C ASN A 81 3.97 -6.42 -7.90
N PHE A 82 4.92 -6.47 -6.97
CA PHE A 82 5.92 -5.42 -6.87
C PHE A 82 6.81 -5.39 -8.11
N ASP A 83 7.04 -4.19 -8.63
CA ASP A 83 7.94 -3.93 -9.75
C ASP A 83 8.98 -2.91 -9.28
N ALA A 84 10.23 -3.36 -9.14
CA ALA A 84 11.34 -2.52 -8.70
C ALA A 84 11.64 -1.37 -9.68
N GLY A 85 11.33 -1.53 -10.97
CA GLY A 85 11.48 -0.48 -11.98
C GLY A 85 10.41 0.63 -11.87
N LEU A 86 9.30 0.34 -11.18
CA LEU A 86 8.18 1.26 -10.96
C LEU A 86 7.83 1.38 -9.47
N ASP A 87 8.84 1.28 -8.61
CA ASP A 87 8.71 1.18 -7.16
C ASP A 87 7.86 2.32 -6.55
N TRP A 88 8.00 3.53 -7.08
CA TRP A 88 7.28 4.74 -6.71
C TRP A 88 5.75 4.62 -6.85
N LYS A 89 5.24 3.73 -7.73
CA LYS A 89 3.79 3.49 -7.87
C LYS A 89 3.18 2.75 -6.68
N PHE A 90 4.01 2.09 -5.88
CA PHE A 90 3.60 1.30 -4.72
C PHE A 90 3.80 2.07 -3.40
N GLU A 91 4.46 3.22 -3.47
CA GLU A 91 4.80 4.02 -2.30
C GLU A 91 3.67 4.99 -1.95
N TRP A 92 3.31 4.97 -0.68
CA TRP A 92 2.36 5.88 -0.07
C TRP A 92 3.08 6.70 1.00
N GLU A 93 2.80 7.98 1.06
CA GLU A 93 3.31 8.87 2.11
C GLU A 93 2.22 9.09 3.17
N PRO A 94 2.42 8.58 4.40
CA PRO A 94 1.48 8.77 5.50
C PRO A 94 1.60 10.17 6.12
N ILE A 95 0.55 10.98 5.95
CA ILE A 95 0.43 12.34 6.49
C ILE A 95 -0.57 12.33 7.65
N ARG A 96 -0.12 12.70 8.85
CA ARG A 96 -0.96 12.71 10.05
C ARG A 96 -1.94 13.88 10.03
N GLU A 97 -3.19 13.62 10.38
CA GLU A 97 -4.22 14.64 10.56
C GLU A 97 -5.04 14.32 11.82
N GLY A 98 -4.66 14.96 12.94
CA GLY A 98 -5.18 14.61 14.26
C GLY A 98 -4.84 13.17 14.66
N PHE A 99 -5.89 12.36 14.85
CA PHE A 99 -5.78 10.93 15.16
C PHE A 99 -5.84 10.03 13.91
N HIS A 100 -6.13 10.59 12.75
CA HIS A 100 -6.21 9.87 11.48
C HIS A 100 -4.94 10.06 10.65
N VAL A 101 -4.86 9.30 9.56
CA VAL A 101 -3.83 9.44 8.54
C VAL A 101 -4.45 9.59 7.14
N LYS A 102 -3.80 10.41 6.31
CA LYS A 102 -3.98 10.45 4.86
C LYS A 102 -2.81 9.69 4.22
N LEU A 103 -3.10 8.84 3.24
CA LEU A 103 -2.07 8.13 2.49
C LEU A 103 -1.95 8.75 1.11
N ARG A 104 -0.89 9.54 0.89
CA ARG A 104 -0.65 10.27 -0.36
C ARG A 104 0.08 9.39 -1.37
N SER A 105 -0.43 9.28 -2.58
CA SER A 105 0.20 8.56 -3.68
C SER A 105 1.27 9.41 -4.37
N TRP A 106 1.97 8.82 -5.35
CA TRP A 106 2.97 9.49 -6.19
C TRP A 106 2.44 10.72 -6.94
N CYS A 107 1.14 10.79 -7.25
CA CYS A 107 0.55 11.92 -7.96
C CYS A 107 -0.05 12.98 -7.03
N GLY A 108 0.23 12.92 -5.74
CA GLY A 108 -0.24 13.90 -4.75
C GLY A 108 -1.68 13.69 -4.27
N LYS A 109 -2.39 12.70 -4.82
CA LYS A 109 -3.77 12.35 -4.41
C LYS A 109 -3.78 11.38 -3.24
N TYR A 110 -4.92 11.22 -2.58
CA TYR A 110 -5.02 10.45 -1.34
C TYR A 110 -5.87 9.19 -1.49
N LEU A 111 -5.46 8.11 -0.82
CA LEU A 111 -6.26 6.90 -0.71
C LEU A 111 -7.64 7.22 -0.13
N ARG A 112 -8.70 6.85 -0.84
CA ARG A 112 -10.07 7.25 -0.54
C ARG A 112 -11.01 6.06 -0.41
N ALA A 113 -11.74 6.05 0.69
CA ALA A 113 -12.79 5.10 1.02
C ALA A 113 -14.16 5.61 0.52
N ASN A 114 -14.65 5.08 -0.59
CA ASN A 114 -15.88 5.56 -1.21
C ASN A 114 -17.16 5.11 -0.50
N GLY A 115 -18.02 6.09 -0.20
CA GLY A 115 -19.41 5.88 0.23
C GLY A 115 -20.39 5.77 -0.95
N GLY A 116 -21.68 6.00 -0.70
CA GLY A 116 -22.69 6.21 -1.76
C GLY A 116 -23.39 4.95 -2.30
N THR A 117 -23.75 4.97 -3.58
CA THR A 117 -24.51 3.93 -4.30
C THR A 117 -23.58 2.98 -5.06
N LEU A 118 -24.05 1.78 -5.41
CA LEU A 118 -23.28 0.87 -6.28
C LEU A 118 -23.19 1.46 -7.70
N PRO A 119 -22.10 1.18 -8.46
CA PRO A 119 -20.95 0.33 -8.14
C PRO A 119 -19.85 1.04 -7.32
N TRP A 120 -20.05 2.31 -6.98
CA TRP A 120 -19.10 3.16 -6.28
C TRP A 120 -18.95 2.80 -4.79
N ARG A 121 -20.05 2.41 -4.16
CA ARG A 121 -20.12 2.02 -2.76
C ARG A 121 -19.15 0.91 -2.44
N ASN A 122 -18.40 1.08 -1.34
CA ASN A 122 -17.38 0.16 -0.85
C ASN A 122 -16.16 0.02 -1.77
N SER A 123 -16.05 0.78 -2.86
CA SER A 123 -14.83 0.81 -3.64
C SER A 123 -13.75 1.62 -2.92
N VAL A 124 -12.53 1.48 -3.40
CA VAL A 124 -11.36 2.23 -2.92
C VAL A 124 -10.70 2.84 -4.15
N THR A 125 -10.45 4.14 -4.08
CA THR A 125 -9.84 4.93 -5.16
C THR A 125 -8.76 5.81 -4.57
N HIS A 126 -8.09 6.60 -5.39
CA HIS A 126 -7.35 7.75 -4.90
C HIS A 126 -7.83 9.02 -5.59
N ASP A 127 -7.99 10.07 -4.80
CA ASP A 127 -8.52 11.35 -5.23
C ASP A 127 -8.13 12.47 -4.27
N ASP A 128 -8.38 13.71 -4.66
CA ASP A 128 -8.29 14.87 -3.78
C ASP A 128 -9.72 15.33 -3.44
N PRO A 129 -10.09 15.46 -2.15
CA PRO A 129 -11.45 15.84 -1.78
C PRO A 129 -11.75 17.29 -2.18
N TYR A 130 -12.90 17.49 -2.84
CA TYR A 130 -13.38 18.83 -3.24
C TYR A 130 -14.24 19.51 -2.17
N SER A 131 -14.68 18.78 -1.14
CA SER A 131 -15.59 19.28 -0.12
C SER A 131 -15.27 18.73 1.27
N SER A 132 -15.76 19.41 2.31
CA SER A 132 -15.60 18.96 3.71
C SER A 132 -16.17 17.56 3.96
N VAL A 133 -17.26 17.18 3.27
CA VAL A 133 -17.85 15.83 3.40
C VAL A 133 -16.92 14.77 2.80
N THR A 134 -16.36 15.04 1.63
CA THR A 134 -15.44 14.11 0.95
C THR A 134 -14.07 14.10 1.59
N HIS A 135 -13.72 15.12 2.38
CA HIS A 135 -12.48 15.16 3.18
C HIS A 135 -12.37 13.97 4.12
N ASN A 136 -13.45 13.61 4.82
CA ASN A 136 -13.44 12.44 5.71
C ASN A 136 -13.20 11.12 4.96
N TRP A 137 -13.39 11.08 3.64
CA TRP A 137 -13.25 9.87 2.85
C TRP A 137 -11.78 9.48 2.64
N ILE A 138 -10.86 10.41 2.80
CA ILE A 138 -9.42 10.16 2.70
C ILE A 138 -8.74 9.95 4.05
N LEU A 139 -9.51 10.00 5.14
CA LEU A 139 -9.04 9.77 6.50
C LEU A 139 -9.18 8.29 6.86
N TRP A 140 -8.08 7.74 7.36
CA TRP A 140 -7.99 6.37 7.81
C TRP A 140 -7.49 6.32 9.25
N ASP A 141 -8.16 5.52 10.07
CA ASP A 141 -7.63 5.02 11.33
C ASP A 141 -6.61 3.93 11.03
N VAL A 142 -5.47 4.00 11.72
CA VAL A 142 -4.42 2.98 11.66
C VAL A 142 -4.50 2.16 12.95
N GLU A 143 -4.87 0.89 12.82
CA GLU A 143 -4.92 -0.06 13.92
C GLU A 143 -3.70 -1.00 13.82
N PRO A 144 -2.64 -0.82 14.64
CA PRO A 144 -1.48 -1.70 14.66
C PRO A 144 -1.86 -3.13 15.05
N VAL A 145 -1.23 -4.11 14.43
CA VAL A 145 -1.43 -5.53 14.76
C VAL A 145 -0.30 -6.00 15.67
N HIS A 146 -0.63 -6.44 16.89
CA HIS A 146 0.35 -6.93 17.85
C HIS A 146 0.96 -8.28 17.46
N HIS A 147 0.18 -9.17 16.85
CA HIS A 147 0.62 -10.50 16.41
C HIS A 147 0.58 -10.60 14.90
N PHE A 148 1.74 -10.42 14.27
CA PHE A 148 1.85 -10.47 12.82
C PHE A 148 1.86 -11.94 12.33
N PRO A 149 1.06 -12.32 11.33
CA PRO A 149 0.94 -13.73 10.92
C PRO A 149 2.25 -14.30 10.39
N HIS A 150 2.65 -15.49 10.86
CA HIS A 150 3.88 -16.16 10.39
C HIS A 150 3.91 -16.41 8.88
N LYS A 151 2.77 -16.73 8.27
CA LYS A 151 2.66 -16.89 6.80
C LYS A 151 3.10 -15.63 6.05
N MET A 152 2.95 -14.45 6.64
CA MET A 152 3.40 -13.21 6.01
C MET A 152 4.93 -13.01 6.14
N LEU A 153 5.54 -13.48 7.23
CA LEU A 153 6.99 -13.42 7.44
C LEU A 153 7.78 -14.26 6.42
N SER A 154 7.24 -15.40 5.99
CA SER A 154 7.91 -16.23 4.97
C SER A 154 8.03 -15.54 3.61
N PHE A 155 7.12 -14.61 3.28
CA PHE A 155 7.20 -13.86 2.01
C PHE A 155 8.27 -12.76 2.03
N THR A 156 8.63 -12.25 3.22
CA THR A 156 9.71 -11.27 3.35
C THR A 156 11.08 -11.93 3.23
N GLU A 157 11.26 -13.10 3.86
CA GLU A 157 12.53 -13.84 3.83
C GLU A 157 12.92 -14.24 2.39
N SER A 158 11.95 -14.60 1.55
CA SER A 158 12.22 -14.96 0.14
C SER A 158 12.59 -13.78 -0.77
N GLU A 159 12.25 -12.54 -0.40
CA GLU A 159 12.56 -11.36 -1.22
C GLU A 159 13.96 -10.80 -0.94
N ASP A 160 14.44 -10.90 0.31
CA ASP A 160 15.77 -10.39 0.71
C ASP A 160 16.94 -11.27 0.21
N ASP A 161 16.69 -12.55 -0.09
CA ASP A 161 17.69 -13.48 -0.66
C ASP A 161 18.02 -13.23 -2.15
N LEU A 162 17.32 -12.29 -2.80
CA LEU A 162 17.62 -11.84 -4.17
C LEU A 162 18.49 -10.57 -4.16
N SER A 163 19.70 -10.67 -3.62
CA SER A 163 20.75 -9.64 -3.80
C SER A 163 21.59 -9.94 -5.07
N PRO A 164 22.14 -8.90 -5.76
CA PRO A 164 22.76 -9.09 -7.07
C PRO A 164 24.03 -9.93 -6.96
N SER A 165 24.09 -10.98 -7.79
CA SER A 165 25.29 -11.80 -8.00
C SER A 165 26.52 -10.91 -8.21
N GLN A 166 27.50 -11.02 -7.31
CA GLN A 166 28.83 -10.44 -7.52
C GLN A 166 29.40 -11.00 -8.83
N GLU A 167 29.74 -10.13 -9.78
CA GLU A 167 30.52 -10.56 -10.94
C GLU A 167 31.89 -11.09 -10.48
N PRO A 168 32.38 -12.22 -11.03
CA PRO A 168 33.69 -12.72 -10.69
C PRO A 168 34.77 -11.79 -11.27
N VAL A 169 35.59 -11.23 -10.39
CA VAL A 169 36.82 -10.53 -10.74
C VAL A 169 37.73 -11.48 -11.52
N SER A 170 37.96 -11.17 -12.80
CA SER A 170 38.91 -11.92 -13.63
C SER A 170 40.34 -11.60 -13.19
N ASN A 171 40.98 -12.59 -12.56
CA ASN A 171 42.42 -12.58 -12.31
C ASN A 171 43.16 -12.68 -13.64
N VAL A 172 43.69 -11.55 -14.15
CA VAL A 172 44.69 -11.57 -15.21
C VAL A 172 46.05 -11.85 -14.56
N GLN A 173 46.52 -13.09 -14.72
CA GLN A 173 47.89 -13.48 -14.42
C GLN A 173 48.86 -12.78 -15.39
N VAL A 174 49.77 -12.00 -14.81
CA VAL A 174 50.97 -11.49 -15.47
C VAL A 174 51.89 -12.67 -15.81
N ARG A 175 52.25 -12.83 -17.09
CA ARG A 175 53.45 -13.59 -17.49
C ARG A 175 54.48 -12.60 -18.03
N LEU A 176 55.61 -12.55 -17.34
CA LEU A 176 56.85 -11.91 -17.77
C LEU A 176 57.53 -12.80 -18.83
N TYR A 177 57.95 -12.20 -19.93
CA TYR A 177 59.17 -12.52 -20.66
C TYR A 177 59.75 -11.21 -21.20
#